data_AF-A0A3M0XER8-F1
#
_entry.id   AF-A0A3M0XER8-F1
#
_cell.length_a   1.000
_cell.length_b   1.000
_cell.length_c   1.000
_cell.angle_alpha   90.00
_cell.angle_beta   90.00
_cell.angle_gamma   90.00
#
_symmetry.space_group_name_H-M   'P 1'
#
loop_
_entity.id
_entity.type
_entity.pdbx_description
1 polymer ?
#
loop_
_entity_poly.entity_id
_entity_poly.type
_entity_poly.pdbx_seq_one_letter_code
_entity_poly.pdbx_strand_id
1 'polypeptide(L)'
;VYFGGPVEMYRGFCLHSSDYKNDESIEIDKNIYLTANKSIILDIAKSGGPEDMLFLLGYSGWAPGQLEYEISANGWLVVPSDEKVIFKTPDELKWKMAAMNHGIDITIMGGQAGTA
;
A
#
# COMPACT_ATOMS: atom_id res chain seq x y z
N VAL A 1 0.05 -11.77 -6.99
CA VAL A 1 1.05 -10.70 -7.21
C VAL A 1 0.28 -9.45 -7.58
N TYR A 2 0.57 -8.34 -6.92
CA TYR A 2 -0.11 -7.06 -7.12
C TYR A 2 0.69 -6.14 -8.05
N PHE A 3 -0.01 -5.22 -8.70
CA PHE A 3 0.62 -4.12 -9.42
C PHE A 3 0.73 -2.92 -8.48
N GLY A 4 1.95 -2.57 -8.08
CA GLY A 4 2.21 -1.47 -7.15
C GLY A 4 2.26 -0.09 -7.81
N GLY A 5 2.50 -0.06 -9.13
CA GLY A 5 2.45 1.17 -9.93
C GLY A 5 3.40 1.12 -11.13
N PRO A 6 3.42 2.20 -11.94
CA PRO A 6 4.08 2.20 -13.25
C PRO A 6 5.61 2.34 -13.20
N VAL A 7 6.19 2.67 -12.04
CA VAL A 7 7.64 2.90 -11.91
C VAL A 7 8.34 1.61 -11.51
N GLU A 8 9.49 1.31 -12.14
CA GLU A 8 10.30 0.11 -11.85
C GLU A 8 9.48 -1.20 -11.85
N MET A 9 8.60 -1.37 -12.84
CA MET A 9 7.62 -2.47 -12.93
C MET A 9 8.19 -3.90 -12.85
N TYR A 10 9.51 -4.06 -13.00
CA TYR A 10 10.20 -5.35 -12.90
C TYR A 10 10.82 -5.60 -11.51
N ARG A 11 10.77 -4.60 -10.63
CA ARG A 11 11.26 -4.70 -9.25
C ARG A 11 10.14 -5.17 -8.33
N GLY A 12 10.44 -6.19 -7.54
CA GLY A 12 9.52 -6.74 -6.54
C GLY A 12 9.67 -6.06 -5.18
N PHE A 13 8.53 -5.85 -4.53
CA PHE A 13 8.42 -5.32 -3.19
C PHE A 13 7.50 -6.25 -2.37
N CYS A 14 7.88 -6.51 -1.13
CA CYS A 14 7.05 -7.24 -0.19
C CYS A 14 6.70 -6.29 0.96
N LEU A 15 5.42 -5.93 1.05
CA LEU A 15 4.87 -5.27 2.23
C LEU A 15 4.44 -6.37 3.20
N HIS A 16 4.77 -6.25 4.48
CA HIS A 16 4.48 -7.29 5.45
C HIS A 16 4.25 -6.76 6.87
N SER A 17 3.67 -7.60 7.72
CA SER A 17 3.48 -7.35 9.14
C SER A 17 4.81 -7.35 9.92
N SER A 18 4.77 -6.79 11.13
CA SER A 18 5.93 -6.57 11.99
C SER A 18 6.49 -7.82 12.69
N ASP A 19 5.80 -8.97 12.58
CA ASP A 19 6.27 -10.26 13.11
C ASP A 19 7.47 -10.82 12.32
N TYR A 20 7.71 -10.29 11.12
CA TYR A 20 8.89 -10.56 10.32
C TYR A 20 9.71 -9.28 10.16
N LYS A 21 11.01 -9.39 10.43
CA LYS A 21 11.98 -8.32 10.16
C LYS A 21 13.33 -8.93 9.83
N ASN A 22 13.97 -8.41 8.78
CA ASN A 22 15.35 -8.68 8.45
C ASN A 22 16.14 -7.37 8.31
N ASP A 23 17.45 -7.47 8.07
CA ASP A 23 18.35 -6.29 7.99
C ASP A 23 18.00 -5.33 6.85
N GLU A 24 17.18 -5.76 5.89
CA GLU A 24 16.77 -5.00 4.71
C GLU A 24 15.32 -4.50 4.80
N SER A 25 14.63 -4.81 5.91
CA SER A 25 13.27 -4.36 6.16
C SER A 25 13.25 -2.91 6.59
N ILE A 26 12.50 -2.08 5.87
CA ILE A 26 12.24 -0.69 6.21
C ILE A 26 10.91 -0.61 6.94
N GLU A 27 10.90 0.02 8.12
CA GLU A 27 9.67 0.32 8.85
C GLU A 27 8.95 1.48 8.15
N ILE A 28 7.72 1.25 7.71
CA ILE A 28 6.85 2.25 7.07
C ILE A 28 5.89 2.84 8.11
N ASP A 29 5.36 1.97 8.96
CA ASP A 29 4.52 2.30 10.11
C ASP A 29 4.77 1.25 11.21
N LYS A 30 4.22 1.46 12.41
CA LYS A 30 4.44 0.63 13.60
C LYS A 30 4.30 -0.88 13.33
N ASN A 31 3.33 -1.26 12.51
CA ASN A 31 3.01 -2.65 12.19
C ASN A 31 3.27 -3.02 10.72
N ILE A 32 3.82 -2.10 9.91
CA ILE A 32 3.92 -2.26 8.45
C ILE A 32 5.36 -2.05 8.02
N TYR A 33 5.92 -3.08 7.38
CA TYR A 33 7.30 -3.12 6.94
C TYR A 33 7.38 -3.41 5.44
N LEU A 34 8.45 -2.92 4.81
CA LEU A 34 8.72 -3.07 3.39
C LEU A 34 10.09 -3.71 3.17
N THR A 35 10.12 -4.80 2.41
CA THR A 35 11.37 -5.48 1.99
C THR A 35 11.39 -5.60 0.47
N ALA A 36 12.47 -5.17 -0.19
CA ALA A 36 12.60 -5.16 -1.66
C ALA A 36 13.61 -6.19 -2.21
N ASN A 37 14.12 -7.10 -1.37
CA ASN A 37 15.08 -8.13 -1.76
C ASN A 37 14.38 -9.50 -1.88
N LYS A 38 14.98 -10.39 -2.68
CA LYS A 38 14.64 -11.81 -2.80
C LYS A 38 14.80 -12.60 -1.49
N SER A 39 15.51 -12.07 -0.50
CA SER A 39 15.72 -12.70 0.82
C SER A 39 14.39 -13.16 1.44
N ILE A 40 13.38 -12.28 1.48
CA ILE A 40 12.06 -12.61 2.03
C ILE A 40 11.36 -13.77 1.30
N ILE A 41 11.54 -13.89 -0.03
CA ILE A 41 10.96 -14.99 -0.82
C ILE A 41 11.58 -16.33 -0.42
N LEU A 42 12.89 -16.33 -0.16
CA LEU A 42 13.59 -17.53 0.31
C LEU A 42 13.15 -17.93 1.71
N ASP A 43 12.90 -16.96 2.58
CA ASP A 43 12.46 -17.22 3.95
C ASP A 43 11.02 -17.75 3.99
N ILE A 44 10.13 -17.21 3.16
CA ILE A 44 8.78 -17.76 2.94
C ILE A 44 8.86 -19.21 2.45
N ALA A 45 9.73 -19.50 1.49
CA ALA A 45 9.90 -20.86 0.96
C ALA A 45 10.39 -21.86 2.03
N LYS A 46 11.07 -21.38 3.08
CA LYS A 46 11.51 -22.17 4.23
C LYS A 46 10.50 -22.18 5.39
N SER A 47 9.28 -21.70 5.18
CA SER A 47 8.24 -21.54 6.21
C SER A 47 8.59 -20.54 7.33
N GLY A 48 9.46 -19.56 7.06
CA GLY A 48 9.90 -18.53 8.00
C GLY A 48 9.53 -17.10 7.59
N GLY A 49 8.42 -16.92 6.86
CA GLY A 49 7.93 -15.61 6.41
C GLY A 49 6.95 -14.96 7.39
N PRO A 50 6.51 -13.71 7.11
CA PRO A 50 5.48 -13.02 7.88
C PRO A 50 4.13 -13.73 7.84
N GLU A 51 3.31 -13.53 8.87
CA GLU A 51 1.90 -13.93 8.89
C GLU A 51 1.11 -13.23 7.77
N ASP A 52 1.33 -11.92 7.60
CA ASP A 52 0.68 -11.12 6.57
C ASP A 52 1.68 -10.52 5.58
N MET A 53 1.37 -10.66 4.28
CA MET A 53 2.16 -10.04 3.24
C MET A 53 1.39 -9.70 1.96
N LEU A 54 1.90 -8.69 1.25
CA LEU A 54 1.54 -8.36 -0.12
C LEU A 54 2.81 -8.28 -0.96
N PHE A 55 2.88 -9.11 -1.99
CA PHE A 55 3.94 -9.03 -2.98
C PHE A 55 3.49 -8.18 -4.18
N LEU A 56 4.19 -7.09 -4.44
CA LEU A 56 3.89 -6.09 -5.46
C LEU A 56 5.05 -5.99 -6.47
N LEU A 57 4.71 -5.66 -7.72
CA LEU A 57 5.67 -5.27 -8.76
C LEU A 57 5.53 -3.78 -9.07
N GLY A 58 6.64 -3.07 -9.08
CA GLY A 58 6.69 -1.62 -9.27
C GLY A 58 6.09 -0.82 -8.11
N TYR A 59 6.08 0.50 -8.26
CA TYR A 59 5.49 1.43 -7.31
C TYR A 59 4.93 2.68 -8.01
N SER A 60 4.05 3.40 -7.32
CA SER A 60 3.64 4.75 -7.69
C SER A 60 4.54 5.75 -6.98
N GLY A 61 5.08 6.69 -7.75
CA GLY A 61 5.98 7.73 -7.25
C GLY A 61 5.52 9.10 -7.73
N TRP A 62 5.82 10.11 -6.93
CA TRP A 62 5.51 11.50 -7.23
C TRP A 62 6.79 12.28 -7.44
N ALA A 63 6.77 13.23 -8.38
CA ALA A 63 7.82 14.23 -8.48
C ALA A 63 7.78 15.15 -7.22
N PRO A 64 8.88 15.85 -6.91
CA PRO A 64 8.92 16.75 -5.76
C PRO A 64 7.77 17.77 -5.79
N GLY A 65 6.96 17.83 -4.72
CA GLY A 65 5.83 18.76 -4.59
C GLY A 65 4.54 18.34 -5.33
N GLN A 66 4.57 17.26 -6.12
CA GLN A 66 3.43 16.83 -6.92
C GLN A 66 2.30 16.26 -6.06
N LEU A 67 2.62 15.44 -5.05
CA LEU A 67 1.62 14.83 -4.18
C LEU A 67 0.86 15.90 -3.38
N GLU A 68 1.57 16.88 -2.84
CA GLU A 68 0.99 17.99 -2.09
C GLU A 68 0.07 18.83 -2.97
N TYR A 69 0.49 19.10 -4.21
CA TYR A 69 -0.35 19.79 -5.19
C TYR A 69 -1.63 18.99 -5.48
N GLU A 70 -1.52 17.70 -5.78
CA GLU A 70 -2.67 16.85 -6.08
C GLU A 70 -3.65 16.71 -4.89
N ILE A 71 -3.14 16.61 -3.66
CA ILE A 71 -3.96 16.66 -2.45
C ILE A 71 -4.70 18.00 -2.35
N SER A 72 -4.00 19.13 -2.57
CA SER A 72 -4.60 20.47 -2.51
C SER A 72 -5.65 20.71 -3.60
N ALA A 73 -5.51 20.03 -4.74
CA ALA A 73 -6.44 20.04 -5.86
C ALA A 73 -7.58 19.01 -5.73
N ASN A 74 -7.77 18.43 -4.53
CA ASN A 74 -8.78 17.40 -4.26
C ASN A 74 -8.66 16.13 -5.13
N GLY A 75 -7.47 15.84 -5.65
CA GLY A 75 -7.17 14.63 -6.43
C GLY A 75 -7.02 13.37 -5.57
N TRP A 76 -6.74 13.52 -4.28
CA TRP A 76 -6.56 12.41 -3.35
C TRP A 76 -7.37 12.57 -2.07
N LEU A 77 -7.89 11.44 -1.59
CA LEU A 77 -8.35 11.30 -0.22
C LEU A 77 -7.26 10.60 0.59
N VAL A 78 -6.83 11.23 1.69
CA VAL A 78 -5.77 10.70 2.56
C VAL A 78 -6.35 10.32 3.92
N VAL A 79 -6.07 9.09 4.34
CA VAL A 79 -6.45 8.54 5.65
C VAL A 79 -5.24 7.86 6.30
N PRO A 80 -5.20 7.75 7.64
CA PRO A 80 -4.20 6.93 8.33
C PRO A 80 -4.12 5.50 7.78
N SER A 81 -2.94 4.88 7.89
CA SER A 81 -2.77 3.49 7.50
C SER A 81 -3.57 2.56 8.43
N ASP A 82 -4.11 1.47 7.87
CA ASP A 82 -4.81 0.43 8.63
C ASP A 82 -4.39 -0.94 8.10
N GLU A 83 -3.70 -1.69 8.96
CA GLU A 83 -3.20 -3.04 8.70
C GLU A 83 -4.31 -4.00 8.23
N LYS A 84 -5.52 -3.88 8.79
CA LYS A 84 -6.66 -4.72 8.40
C LYS A 84 -7.13 -4.39 6.99
N VAL A 85 -7.11 -3.11 6.62
CA VAL A 85 -7.46 -2.68 5.25
C VAL A 85 -6.40 -3.16 4.26
N ILE A 86 -5.13 -3.09 4.62
CA ILE A 86 -4.02 -3.48 3.75
C ILE A 86 -3.99 -5.00 3.53
N PHE A 87 -3.94 -5.79 4.60
CA PHE A 87 -3.65 -7.22 4.51
C PHE A 87 -4.87 -8.14 4.57
N LYS A 88 -5.91 -7.77 5.34
CA LYS A 88 -7.03 -8.69 5.65
C LYS A 88 -8.31 -8.41 4.85
N THR A 89 -8.46 -7.21 4.30
CA THR A 89 -9.66 -6.81 3.57
C THR A 89 -9.58 -7.27 2.12
N PRO A 90 -10.65 -7.88 1.55
CA PRO A 90 -10.70 -8.22 0.12
C PRO A 90 -10.45 -7.01 -0.77
N ASP A 91 -9.71 -7.18 -1.86
CA ASP A 91 -9.24 -6.06 -2.70
C ASP A 91 -10.35 -5.13 -3.20
N GLU A 92 -11.49 -5.70 -3.60
CA GLU A 92 -12.67 -4.95 -4.06
C GLU A 92 -13.31 -4.07 -2.97
N LEU A 93 -13.05 -4.38 -1.70
CA LEU A 93 -13.59 -3.66 -0.54
C LEU A 93 -12.60 -2.66 0.05
N LYS A 94 -11.30 -2.77 -0.28
CA LYS A 94 -10.25 -1.94 0.34
C LYS A 94 -10.55 -0.45 0.25
N TRP A 95 -10.95 0.03 -0.93
CA TRP A 95 -11.28 1.45 -1.14
C TRP A 95 -12.44 1.92 -0.26
N LYS A 96 -13.53 1.14 -0.23
CA LYS A 96 -14.71 1.45 0.57
C LYS A 96 -14.39 1.42 2.07
N MET A 97 -13.68 0.39 2.52
CA MET A 97 -13.33 0.22 3.94
C MET A 97 -12.36 1.30 4.41
N ALA A 98 -11.34 1.65 3.61
CA ALA A 98 -10.41 2.73 3.91
C ALA A 98 -11.15 4.06 4.18
N ALA A 99 -12.12 4.41 3.34
CA ALA A 99 -12.91 5.63 3.51
C ALA A 99 -13.90 5.52 4.70
N MET A 100 -14.68 4.43 4.76
CA MET A 100 -15.73 4.26 5.77
C MET A 100 -15.19 4.17 7.19
N ASN A 101 -14.01 3.58 7.41
CA ASN A 101 -13.36 3.53 8.72
C ASN A 101 -13.07 4.93 9.29
N HIS A 102 -13.00 5.94 8.43
CA HIS A 102 -12.80 7.34 8.79
C HIS A 102 -14.07 8.19 8.62
N GLY A 103 -15.24 7.56 8.57
CA GLY A 103 -16.53 8.24 8.50
C GLY A 103 -16.85 8.86 7.13
N ILE A 104 -16.12 8.45 6.09
CA ILE A 104 -16.29 8.97 4.73
C ILE A 104 -17.05 7.94 3.89
N ASP A 105 -18.24 8.33 3.43
CA ASP A 105 -19.01 7.51 2.50
C ASP A 105 -18.68 7.87 1.05
N ILE A 106 -17.80 7.08 0.45
CA ILE A 106 -17.37 7.26 -0.94
C ILE A 106 -18.49 7.02 -1.95
N THR A 107 -19.56 6.32 -1.57
CA THR A 107 -20.71 6.10 -2.47
C THR A 107 -21.50 7.38 -2.70
N ILE A 108 -21.38 8.35 -1.79
CA ILE A 108 -22.01 9.67 -1.88
C ILE A 108 -21.11 10.64 -2.68
N MET A 109 -19.80 10.36 -2.81
CA MET A 109 -18.84 11.18 -3.56
C MET A 109 -18.90 10.99 -5.09
N GLY A 110 -19.97 10.39 -5.61
CA GLY A 110 -20.15 10.17 -7.04
C GLY A 110 -20.26 11.47 -7.84
N GLY A 111 -19.23 11.78 -8.64
CA GLY A 111 -19.43 12.46 -9.93
C GLY A 111 -18.89 13.88 -10.13
N GLN A 112 -17.81 14.29 -9.47
CA GLN A 112 -16.98 15.37 -10.04
C GLN A 112 -15.53 14.88 -10.19
N ALA A 113 -15.28 14.19 -11.30
CA ALA A 113 -13.92 14.11 -11.84
C ALA A 113 -13.51 15.55 -12.22
N GLY A 114 -12.42 16.04 -11.64
CA GLY A 114 -11.85 17.32 -12.03
C GLY A 114 -11.59 17.33 -13.53
N THR A 115 -12.14 18.32 -14.23
CA THR A 115 -11.76 18.59 -15.61
C THR A 115 -10.36 19.20 -15.61
N ALA A 116 -9.52 18.69 -16.50
CA ALA A 116 -8.12 19.09 -16.74
C ALA A 116 -7.89 20.60 -16.84
#